data_AF-A0A7C9AZD3-F1
#
_entry.id   AF-A0A7C9AZD3-F1
#
_cell.length_a   1.000
_cell.length_b   1.000
_cell.length_c   1.000
_cell.angle_alpha   90.00
_cell.angle_beta   90.00
_cell.angle_gamma   90.00
#
_symmetry.space_group_name_H-M   'P 1'
#
loop_
_entity.id
_entity.type
_entity.pdbx_description
1 polymer ?
#
loop_
_entity_poly.entity_id
_entity_poly.type
_entity_poly.pdbx_seq_one_letter_code
_entity_poly.pdbx_strand_id
1 'polypeptide(L)'
;QLQLVVLELIRKVCRTNKHEKGKYIKIIISLLSAPSTAVIYECAGTLVSLSSAPTAIRAAADTYCKLLQSQSDNNVKLIVLDQLHELKSSHKEIMVEMIMDILRALSSPNLDIRRKTLDIALELITPRNVDEVVLMLKK
;
A
#
# COMPACT_ATOMS: atom_id res chain seq x y z
N GLN A 1 4.75 19.16 8.71
CA GLN A 1 5.15 20.16 7.70
C GLN A 1 6.54 19.89 7.12
N LEU A 2 7.59 19.71 7.93
CA LEU A 2 8.96 19.44 7.44
C LEU A 2 9.12 18.13 6.64
N GLN A 3 8.47 17.04 7.07
CA GLN A 3 8.62 15.72 6.42
C GLN A 3 8.04 15.65 5.00
N LEU A 4 6.97 16.39 4.70
CA LEU A 4 6.41 16.48 3.33
C LEU A 4 7.34 17.27 2.40
N VAL A 5 7.96 18.34 2.90
CA VAL A 5 8.99 19.11 2.16
C VAL A 5 10.22 18.24 1.87
N VAL A 6 10.64 17.42 2.84
CA VAL A 6 11.74 16.46 2.66
C VAL A 6 11.38 15.44 1.57
N LEU A 7 10.16 14.94 1.55
CA LEU A 7 9.72 13.99 0.54
C LEU A 7 9.64 14.61 -0.86
N GLU A 8 9.18 15.85 -0.97
CA GLU A 8 9.18 16.59 -2.24
C GLU A 8 10.60 16.88 -2.74
N LEU A 9 11.52 17.21 -1.82
CA LEU A 9 12.94 17.34 -2.11
C LEU A 9 13.54 16.00 -2.59
N ILE A 10 13.21 14.89 -1.92
CA ILE A 10 13.66 13.54 -2.33
C ILE A 10 13.15 13.21 -3.74
N ARG A 11 11.87 13.47 -4.03
CA ARG A 11 11.30 13.26 -5.38
C ARG A 11 12.04 14.08 -6.43
N LYS A 12 12.31 15.36 -6.14
CA LYS A 12 13.03 16.26 -7.05
C LYS A 12 14.47 15.80 -7.29
N VAL A 13 15.19 15.45 -6.22
CA VAL A 13 16.59 15.03 -6.29
C VAL A 13 16.73 13.66 -6.95
N CYS A 14 15.81 12.72 -6.74
CA CYS A 14 15.82 11.41 -7.42
C CYS A 14 15.69 11.54 -8.95
N ARG A 15 14.93 12.52 -9.44
CA ARG A 15 14.79 12.78 -10.87
C ARG A 15 16.08 13.35 -11.48
N THR A 16 16.79 14.18 -10.73
CA THR A 16 18.02 14.85 -11.18
C THR A 16 19.27 13.97 -11.03
N ASN A 17 19.34 13.11 -10.01
CA ASN A 17 20.52 12.32 -9.68
C ASN A 17 20.20 10.81 -9.58
N LYS A 18 20.13 10.15 -10.73
CA LYS A 18 19.86 8.70 -10.84
C LYS A 18 20.92 7.83 -10.17
N HIS A 19 22.16 8.33 -10.02
CA HIS A 19 23.29 7.57 -9.49
C HIS A 19 23.18 7.28 -7.98
N GLU A 20 22.37 8.05 -7.25
CA GLU A 20 22.19 7.96 -5.78
C GLU A 20 20.84 7.35 -5.38
N LYS A 21 20.11 6.79 -6.35
CA LYS A 21 18.76 6.21 -6.18
C LYS A 21 18.66 5.24 -4.99
N GLY A 22 19.69 4.43 -4.76
CA GLY A 22 19.71 3.48 -3.65
C GLY A 22 19.70 4.14 -2.27
N LYS A 23 20.39 5.29 -2.10
CA LYS A 23 20.39 6.02 -0.81
C LYS A 23 19.02 6.63 -0.53
N TYR A 24 18.36 7.19 -1.56
CA TYR A 24 17.01 7.75 -1.41
C TYR A 24 15.97 6.70 -1.06
N ILE A 25 16.02 5.52 -1.69
CA ILE A 25 15.13 4.40 -1.35
C ILE A 25 15.27 4.01 0.13
N LYS A 26 16.50 3.95 0.66
CA LYS A 26 16.72 3.64 2.09
C LYS A 26 16.10 4.69 3.01
N ILE A 27 16.24 5.97 2.67
CA ILE A 27 15.64 7.07 3.45
C ILE A 27 14.11 6.97 3.40
N ILE A 28 13.52 6.74 2.22
CA ILE A 28 12.06 6.60 2.08
C ILE A 28 11.55 5.41 2.91
N ILE A 29 12.23 4.27 2.85
CA ILE A 29 11.87 3.09 3.67
C ILE A 29 11.93 3.45 5.17
N SER A 30 12.94 4.19 5.63
CA SER A 30 12.99 4.64 7.03
C SER A 30 11.86 5.60 7.40
N LEU A 31 11.34 6.38 6.45
CA LEU A 31 10.23 7.30 6.68
C LEU A 31 8.86 6.58 6.71
N LEU A 32 8.76 5.33 6.26
CA LEU A 32 7.54 4.53 6.39
C LEU A 32 7.19 4.22 7.87
N SER A 33 8.11 4.40 8.81
CA SER A 33 7.85 4.29 10.25
C SER A 33 7.56 5.63 10.94
N ALA A 34 7.38 6.71 10.18
CA ALA A 34 7.05 8.01 10.74
C ALA A 34 5.65 8.01 11.40
N PRO A 35 5.43 8.85 12.44
CA PRO A 35 4.14 8.90 13.14
C PRO A 35 3.03 9.58 12.33
N SER A 36 3.36 10.26 11.23
CA SER A 36 2.40 11.00 10.42
C SER A 36 1.83 10.15 9.28
N THR A 37 0.52 9.91 9.32
CA THR A 37 -0.23 9.21 8.25
C THR A 37 0.04 9.78 6.86
N ALA A 38 0.01 11.11 6.71
CA ALA A 38 0.25 11.76 5.42
C ALA A 38 1.66 11.47 4.90
N VAL A 39 2.66 11.42 5.79
CA VAL A 39 4.05 11.17 5.42
C VAL A 39 4.23 9.72 4.98
N ILE A 40 3.70 8.76 5.73
CA ILE A 40 3.84 7.34 5.39
C ILE A 40 3.06 6.98 4.11
N TYR A 41 1.89 7.60 3.88
CA TYR A 41 1.13 7.47 2.64
C TYR A 41 1.92 7.96 1.43
N GLU A 42 2.46 9.19 1.50
CA GLU A 42 3.27 9.76 0.42
C GLU A 42 4.58 9.00 0.20
N CYS A 43 5.20 8.49 1.27
CA CYS A 43 6.39 7.65 1.18
C CYS A 43 6.11 6.34 0.45
N ALA A 44 4.98 5.68 0.73
CA ALA A 44 4.58 4.45 0.05
C ALA A 44 4.39 4.70 -1.46
N GLY A 45 3.63 5.73 -1.84
CA GLY A 45 3.43 6.08 -3.26
C GLY A 45 4.73 6.48 -3.96
N THR A 46 5.59 7.24 -3.28
CA THR A 46 6.91 7.60 -3.81
C THR A 46 7.78 6.36 -3.99
N LEU A 47 7.77 5.43 -3.05
CA LEU A 47 8.56 4.20 -3.12
C LEU A 47 8.17 3.34 -4.33
N VAL A 48 6.87 3.18 -4.57
CA VAL A 48 6.32 2.48 -5.76
C VAL A 48 6.76 3.18 -7.05
N SER A 49 6.68 4.51 -7.09
CA SER A 49 7.07 5.29 -8.27
C SER A 49 8.58 5.22 -8.59
N LEU A 50 9.41 5.01 -7.57
CA LEU A 50 10.87 5.01 -7.72
C LEU A 50 11.41 3.60 -7.95
N SER A 51 10.79 2.55 -7.43
CA SER A 51 11.36 1.20 -7.43
C SER A 51 10.32 0.13 -7.71
N SER A 52 10.61 -0.72 -8.70
CA SER A 52 9.85 -1.95 -8.98
C SER A 52 10.43 -3.18 -8.26
N ALA A 53 11.43 -3.00 -7.38
CA ALA A 53 12.01 -4.11 -6.64
C ALA A 53 10.96 -4.74 -5.71
N PRO A 54 10.82 -6.08 -5.66
CA PRO A 54 9.76 -6.72 -4.87
C PRO A 54 9.75 -6.34 -3.39
N THR A 55 10.93 -6.12 -2.80
CA THR A 55 11.05 -5.67 -1.40
C THR A 55 10.48 -4.27 -1.17
N ALA A 56 10.67 -3.35 -2.13
CA ALA A 56 10.15 -1.99 -2.05
C ALA A 56 8.63 -1.94 -2.24
N ILE A 57 8.12 -2.68 -3.23
CA ILE A 57 6.67 -2.79 -3.47
C ILE A 57 5.96 -3.43 -2.28
N ARG A 58 6.53 -4.51 -1.71
CA ARG A 58 5.97 -5.14 -0.50
C ARG A 58 5.92 -4.18 0.68
N ALA A 59 6.97 -3.41 0.91
CA ALA A 59 6.99 -2.40 1.99
C ALA A 59 5.92 -1.32 1.79
N ALA A 60 5.69 -0.87 0.56
CA ALA A 60 4.63 0.08 0.25
C ALA A 60 3.23 -0.54 0.45
N ALA A 61 3.00 -1.76 -0.05
CA ALA A 61 1.73 -2.47 0.11
C ALA A 61 1.39 -2.73 1.59
N ASP A 62 2.38 -3.14 2.40
CA ASP A 62 2.24 -3.31 3.85
C ASP A 62 1.87 -1.99 4.54
N THR A 63 2.51 -0.87 4.13
CA THR A 63 2.17 0.46 4.65
C THR A 63 0.73 0.85 4.32
N TYR A 64 0.28 0.61 3.08
CA TYR A 64 -1.12 0.84 2.70
C TYR A 64 -2.09 -0.05 3.47
N CYS A 65 -1.79 -1.33 3.69
CA CYS A 65 -2.63 -2.21 4.49
C CYS A 65 -2.73 -1.73 5.95
N LYS A 66 -1.62 -1.26 6.55
CA LYS A 66 -1.61 -0.65 7.88
C LYS A 66 -2.46 0.62 7.95
N LEU A 67 -2.41 1.46 6.93
CA LEU A 67 -3.26 2.65 6.82
C LEU A 67 -4.74 2.26 6.73
N LEU A 68 -5.07 1.27 5.92
CA LEU A 68 -6.43 0.78 5.75
C LEU A 68 -7.05 0.29 7.07
N GLN A 69 -6.25 -0.33 7.94
CA GLN A 69 -6.68 -0.83 9.26
C GLN A 69 -6.71 0.27 10.34
N SER A 70 -5.74 1.18 10.33
CA SER A 70 -5.56 2.18 11.41
C SER A 70 -6.42 3.44 11.26
N GLN A 71 -6.77 3.83 10.03
CA GLN A 71 -7.50 5.07 9.81
C GLN A 71 -8.99 4.91 10.15
N SER A 72 -9.62 5.97 10.68
CA SER A 72 -11.06 6.01 10.95
C SER A 72 -11.86 6.67 9.82
N ASP A 73 -11.23 7.59 9.07
CA ASP A 73 -11.84 8.28 7.94
C ASP A 73 -12.04 7.33 6.75
N ASN A 74 -13.30 7.16 6.34
CA ASN A 74 -13.67 6.31 5.22
C ASN A 74 -13.09 6.82 3.88
N ASN A 75 -12.94 8.12 3.70
CA ASN A 75 -12.37 8.69 2.48
C ASN A 75 -10.89 8.31 2.34
N VAL A 76 -10.15 8.35 3.46
CA VAL A 76 -8.74 7.92 3.49
C VAL A 76 -8.64 6.43 3.16
N LYS A 77 -9.53 5.59 3.71
CA LYS A 77 -9.57 4.16 3.38
C LYS A 77 -9.86 3.91 1.90
N LEU A 78 -10.80 4.64 1.31
CA LEU A 78 -11.12 4.52 -0.11
C LEU A 78 -9.93 4.88 -1.00
N ILE A 79 -9.25 5.99 -0.69
CA ILE A 79 -8.03 6.42 -1.39
C ILE A 79 -6.93 5.35 -1.28
N VAL A 80 -6.72 4.78 -0.09
CA VAL A 80 -5.74 3.71 0.12
C VAL A 80 -6.11 2.43 -0.65
N LEU A 81 -7.40 2.10 -0.74
CA LEU A 81 -7.88 1.00 -1.57
C LEU A 81 -7.66 1.25 -3.06
N ASP A 82 -7.73 2.50 -3.53
CA ASP A 82 -7.37 2.86 -4.92
C ASP A 82 -5.91 2.55 -5.20
N GLN A 83 -5.02 2.95 -4.30
CA GLN A 83 -3.58 2.65 -4.41
C GLN A 83 -3.28 1.14 -4.38
N LEU A 84 -3.98 0.37 -3.55
CA LEU A 84 -3.86 -1.09 -3.52
C LEU A 84 -4.38 -1.74 -4.81
N HIS A 85 -5.46 -1.21 -5.39
CA HIS A 85 -5.98 -1.70 -6.67
C HIS A 85 -5.01 -1.42 -7.84
N GLU A 86 -4.38 -0.25 -7.86
CA GLU A 86 -3.32 0.07 -8.82
C GLU A 86 -2.12 -0.89 -8.66
N LEU A 87 -1.66 -1.11 -7.43
CA LEU A 87 -0.58 -2.06 -7.14
C LEU A 87 -0.92 -3.49 -7.57
N LYS A 88 -2.16 -3.95 -7.38
CA LYS A 88 -2.64 -5.25 -7.87
C LYS A 88 -2.44 -5.39 -9.38
N SER A 89 -2.64 -4.32 -10.13
CA SER A 89 -2.57 -4.34 -11.59
C SER A 89 -1.13 -4.42 -12.10
N SER A 90 -0.19 -3.77 -11.39
CA SER A 90 1.23 -3.75 -11.79
C SER A 90 2.10 -4.81 -11.11
N HIS A 91 1.71 -5.31 -9.94
CA HIS A 91 2.54 -6.17 -9.08
C HIS A 91 1.74 -7.32 -8.45
N LYS A 92 1.02 -8.08 -9.29
CA LYS A 92 0.06 -9.11 -8.86
C LYS A 92 0.66 -10.13 -7.88
N GLU A 93 1.85 -10.66 -8.15
CA GLU A 93 2.46 -11.71 -7.29
C GLU A 93 2.63 -11.27 -5.85
N ILE A 94 3.07 -10.03 -5.62
CA ILE A 94 3.26 -9.47 -4.28
C ILE A 94 1.89 -9.23 -3.63
N MET A 95 0.91 -8.78 -4.41
CA MET A 95 -0.42 -8.49 -3.89
C MET A 95 -1.19 -9.77 -3.50
N VAL A 96 -0.90 -10.92 -4.13
CA VAL A 96 -1.42 -12.22 -3.70
C VAL A 96 -0.98 -12.56 -2.27
N GLU A 97 0.25 -12.18 -1.88
CA GLU A 97 0.74 -12.36 -0.50
C GLU A 97 -0.01 -11.45 0.50
N MET A 98 -0.47 -10.29 0.06
CA MET A 98 -1.15 -9.28 0.90
C MET A 98 -2.67 -9.49 1.02
N ILE A 99 -3.25 -10.50 0.36
CA ILE A 99 -4.70 -10.67 0.24
C ILE A 99 -5.41 -10.72 1.61
N MET A 100 -4.83 -11.41 2.58
CA MET A 100 -5.42 -11.56 3.91
C MET A 100 -5.43 -10.24 4.68
N ASP A 101 -4.39 -9.41 4.52
CA ASP A 101 -4.33 -8.08 5.14
C ASP A 101 -5.35 -7.11 4.52
N ILE A 102 -5.59 -7.22 3.21
CA ILE A 102 -6.60 -6.44 2.49
C ILE A 102 -8.00 -6.85 2.94
N LEU A 103 -8.27 -8.16 3.05
CA LEU A 103 -9.57 -8.69 3.48
C LEU A 103 -9.97 -8.23 4.88
N ARG A 104 -9.03 -7.87 5.78
CA ARG A 104 -9.39 -7.31 7.10
C ARG A 104 -10.24 -6.04 7.01
N ALA A 105 -10.19 -5.31 5.90
CA ALA A 105 -11.02 -4.14 5.66
C ALA A 105 -12.52 -4.45 5.55
N LEU A 106 -12.92 -5.72 5.37
CA LEU A 106 -14.32 -6.13 5.37
C LEU A 106 -15.02 -5.91 6.72
N SER A 107 -14.25 -5.74 7.80
CA SER A 107 -14.77 -5.32 9.11
C SER A 107 -15.35 -3.90 9.13
N SER A 108 -15.12 -3.11 8.08
CA SER A 108 -15.70 -1.77 7.96
C SER A 108 -17.23 -1.82 7.81
N PRO A 109 -17.99 -0.98 8.53
CA PRO A 109 -19.43 -0.88 8.33
C PRO A 109 -19.81 -0.20 7.00
N ASN A 110 -18.86 0.45 6.34
CA ASN A 110 -19.08 1.14 5.07
C ASN A 110 -19.12 0.15 3.89
N LEU A 111 -20.21 0.18 3.13
CA LEU A 111 -20.46 -0.74 2.01
C LEU A 111 -19.51 -0.52 0.82
N ASP A 112 -19.10 0.71 0.54
CA ASP A 112 -18.20 1.03 -0.58
C ASP A 112 -16.79 0.47 -0.31
N ILE A 113 -16.32 0.61 0.93
CA ILE A 113 -15.06 -0.02 1.39
C ILE A 113 -15.15 -1.53 1.21
N ARG A 114 -16.21 -2.16 1.73
CA ARG A 114 -16.41 -3.61 1.60
C ARG A 114 -16.43 -4.07 0.14
N ARG A 115 -17.20 -3.38 -0.71
CA ARG A 115 -17.30 -3.70 -2.14
C ARG A 115 -15.93 -3.65 -2.81
N LYS A 116 -15.22 -2.54 -2.63
CA LYS A 116 -13.90 -2.32 -3.24
C LYS A 116 -12.84 -3.27 -2.73
N THR A 117 -12.88 -3.64 -1.46
CA THR A 117 -12.04 -4.69 -0.87
C THR A 117 -12.30 -6.04 -1.53
N LEU A 118 -13.57 -6.43 -1.73
CA LEU A 118 -13.92 -7.67 -2.42
C LEU A 118 -13.47 -7.66 -3.88
N ASP A 119 -13.66 -6.55 -4.59
CA ASP A 119 -13.26 -6.42 -5.99
C ASP A 119 -11.75 -6.68 -6.16
N ILE A 120 -10.92 -6.09 -5.28
CA ILE A 120 -9.47 -6.35 -5.27
C ILE A 120 -9.18 -7.81 -4.90
N ALA A 121 -9.80 -8.33 -3.84
CA ALA A 121 -9.50 -9.65 -3.30
C ALA A 121 -9.83 -10.77 -4.30
N LEU A 122 -10.98 -10.69 -4.98
CA LEU A 122 -11.43 -11.70 -5.96
C LEU A 122 -10.43 -11.90 -7.10
N GLU A 123 -9.73 -10.84 -7.52
CA GLU A 123 -8.71 -10.92 -8.57
C GLU A 123 -7.36 -11.50 -8.10
N LEU A 124 -7.16 -11.57 -6.78
CA LEU A 124 -5.95 -12.07 -6.11
C LEU A 124 -6.11 -13.51 -5.60
N ILE A 125 -7.30 -14.11 -5.77
CA ILE A 125 -7.52 -15.51 -5.40
C ILE A 125 -6.72 -16.42 -6.30
N THR A 126 -6.04 -17.38 -5.67
CA THR A 126 -5.28 -18.45 -6.32
C THR A 126 -5.63 -19.77 -5.66
N PRO A 127 -5.34 -20.92 -6.29
CA PRO A 127 -5.52 -22.23 -5.65
C PRO A 127 -4.78 -22.38 -4.31
N ARG A 128 -3.79 -21.54 -4.04
CA ARG A 128 -2.99 -21.57 -2.80
C ARG A 128 -3.66 -20.85 -1.63
N ASN A 129 -4.52 -19.87 -1.89
CA ASN A 129 -5.14 -19.04 -0.84
C ASN A 129 -6.67 -19.15 -0.77
N VAL A 130 -7.31 -19.83 -1.74
CA VAL A 130 -8.77 -19.91 -1.86
C VAL A 130 -9.46 -20.44 -0.60
N ASP A 131 -8.91 -21.47 0.04
CA ASP A 131 -9.52 -22.06 1.24
C ASP A 131 -9.54 -21.08 2.41
N GLU A 132 -8.44 -20.34 2.60
CA GLU A 132 -8.31 -19.34 3.66
C GLU A 132 -9.25 -18.14 3.41
N VAL A 133 -9.33 -17.67 2.15
CA VAL A 133 -10.22 -16.59 1.75
C VAL A 133 -11.68 -16.98 1.97
N VAL A 134 -12.09 -18.17 1.55
CA VAL A 134 -13.47 -18.66 1.74
C VAL A 134 -13.81 -18.80 3.22
N LEU A 135 -12.88 -19.28 4.05
CA LEU A 135 -13.08 -19.36 5.49
C LEU A 135 -13.29 -17.98 6.11
N MET A 136 -12.56 -16.98 5.65
CA MET A 136 -12.68 -15.59 6.12
C MET A 136 -14.03 -14.96 5.72
N LEU A 137 -14.49 -15.21 4.49
CA LEU A 137 -15.77 -14.68 3.98
C LEU A 137 -17.02 -15.36 4.55
N LYS A 138 -16.87 -16.55 5.16
CA LYS A 138 -17.98 -17.25 5.84
C LYS A 138 -18.31 -16.67 7.22
N LYS A 139 -17.42 -15.84 7.79
CA LYS A 139 -17.69 -15.09 9.03
C LYS A 139 -18.56 -13.89 8.76
#